data_AF-A0A3S1IE90-F1
#
_entry.id   AF-A0A3S1IE90-F1
#
_cell.length_a   1.000
_cell.length_b   1.000
_cell.length_c   1.000
_cell.angle_alpha   90.00
_cell.angle_beta   90.00
_cell.angle_gamma   90.00
#
_symmetry.space_group_name_H-M   'P 1'
#
loop_
_entity.id
_entity.type
_entity.pdbx_description
1 polymer ?
#
loop_
_entity_poly.entity_id
_entity_poly.type
_entity_poly.pdbx_seq_one_letter_code
_entity_poly.pdbx_strand_id
1 'polypeptide(L)' 'MKRYMPLILIGCLLFVAGGDRVFTGSLGQASTHTRLAMNKFFIGLFPSWRPKTDPYARTEKQLRETEEKK' A
#
# COMPACT_ATOMS: atom_id res chain seq x y z
N MET A 1 -33.07 3.43 -12.75
CA MET A 1 -31.93 2.75 -12.09
C MET A 1 -30.61 2.90 -12.85
N LYS A 2 -30.53 2.55 -14.16
CA LYS A 2 -29.27 2.63 -14.95
C LYS A 2 -28.62 4.02 -15.03
N ARG A 3 -29.40 5.11 -14.96
CA ARG A 3 -28.89 6.49 -15.06
C ARG A 3 -28.06 6.95 -13.84
N TYR A 4 -28.31 6.39 -12.66
CA TYR A 4 -27.59 6.73 -11.43
C TYR A 4 -26.44 5.78 -11.12
N MET A 5 -26.38 4.64 -11.81
CA MET A 5 -25.30 3.66 -11.69
C MET A 5 -23.89 4.26 -11.84
N PRO A 6 -23.61 5.14 -12.83
CA PRO A 6 -22.29 5.77 -12.91
C PRO A 6 -22.00 6.70 -11.73
N LEU A 7 -23.00 7.40 -11.19
CA LEU A 7 -22.82 8.27 -10.02
C LEU A 7 -22.51 7.49 -8.75
N ILE A 8 -23.16 6.33 -8.57
CA ILE A 8 -22.88 5.42 -7.45
C ILE A 8 -21.45 4.88 -7.57
N LEU A 9 -21.02 4.47 -8.77
CA LEU A 9 -19.65 4.02 -9.01
C LEU A 9 -18.61 5.11 -8.71
N ILE A 10 -18.86 6.33 -9.16
CA ILE A 10 -17.98 7.48 -8.87
C ILE A 10 -17.94 7.75 -7.37
N GLY A 11 -19.09 7.72 -6.68
CA GLY A 11 -19.16 7.86 -5.24
C GLY A 11 -18.35 6.80 -4.49
N CYS A 12 -18.44 5.53 -4.91
CA CYS A 12 -17.63 4.45 -4.36
C CYS A 12 -16.13 4.66 -4.62
N LEU A 13 -15.74 5.09 -5.82
CA LEU A 13 -14.35 5.40 -6.14
C LEU A 13 -13.81 6.52 -5.25
N LEU A 14 -14.56 7.61 -5.07
CA LEU A 14 -14.17 8.71 -4.19
C LEU A 14 -14.09 8.27 -2.72
N PHE A 15 -15.03 7.44 -2.27
CA PHE A 15 -15.02 6.88 -0.93
C PHE A 15 -13.76 6.05 -0.67
N VAL A 16 -13.38 5.16 -1.59
CA VAL A 16 -12.14 4.39 -1.46
C VAL A 16 -10.89 5.27 -1.62
N ALA A 17 -10.95 6.29 -2.48
CA ALA A 17 -9.80 7.15 -2.79
C ALA A 17 -9.51 8.23 -1.73
N GLY A 18 -10.47 8.59 -0.88
CA GLY A 18 -10.27 9.63 0.14
C GLY A 18 -11.33 9.70 1.23
N GLY A 19 -12.15 8.67 1.39
CA GLY A 19 -13.22 8.64 2.39
C GLY A 19 -12.70 8.71 3.82
N ASP A 20 -11.48 8.26 4.09
CA ASP A 20 -10.83 8.36 5.40
C ASP A 20 -10.45 9.80 5.78
N ARG A 21 -10.22 10.67 4.79
CA ARG A 21 -9.92 12.09 5.01
C ARG A 21 -11.16 12.95 5.17
N VAL A 22 -12.30 12.51 4.62
CA VAL A 22 -13.57 13.25 4.64
C VAL A 22 -14.46 12.78 5.78
N PHE A 23 -14.51 11.47 6.04
CA PHE A 23 -15.34 10.87 7.08
C PHE A 23 -14.49 10.45 8.27
N THR A 24 -14.79 11.01 9.45
CA THR A 24 -14.13 10.64 10.71
C THR A 24 -14.85 9.48 11.39
N GLY A 25 -14.17 8.76 12.29
CA GLY A 25 -14.75 7.64 13.03
C GLY A 25 -14.83 6.32 12.23
N SER A 26 -15.89 5.55 12.44
CA SER A 26 -16.04 4.19 11.89
C SER A 26 -16.11 4.14 10.36
N LEU A 27 -16.69 5.16 9.72
CA LEU A 27 -16.73 5.26 8.25
C LEU A 27 -15.33 5.48 7.66
N GLY A 28 -14.50 6.30 8.30
CA GLY A 28 -13.13 6.53 7.87
C GLY A 28 -12.28 5.26 7.99
N GLN A 29 -12.44 4.51 9.08
CA GLN A 29 -11.78 3.21 9.25
C GLN A 29 -12.20 2.20 8.15
N ALA A 30 -13.48 2.14 7.80
CA ALA A 30 -13.96 1.27 6.73
C ALA A 30 -13.32 1.61 5.37
N SER A 31 -13.16 2.91 5.05
CA SER A 31 -12.43 3.36 3.86
C SER A 31 -10.98 2.86 3.88
N THR A 32 -10.27 3.08 4.98
CA THR A 32 -8.87 2.66 5.15
C THR A 32 -8.71 1.14 5.02
N HIS A 33 -9.59 0.37 5.64
CA HIS A 33 -9.59 -1.10 5.53
C HIS A 33 -9.82 -1.56 4.09
N THR A 34 -10.72 -0.90 3.35
CA THR A 34 -11.00 -1.21 1.94
C THR A 34 -9.76 -0.98 1.09
N ARG A 35 -9.05 0.14 1.28
CA ARG A 35 -7.78 0.41 0.57
C ARG A 35 -6.71 -0.62 0.89
N LEU A 36 -6.59 -1.01 2.16
CA LEU A 36 -5.62 -2.01 2.61
C LEU A 36 -5.90 -3.39 1.98
N ALA A 37 -7.17 -3.81 1.96
CA ALA A 37 -7.59 -5.06 1.33
C ALA A 37 -7.30 -5.04 -0.18
N MET A 38 -7.66 -3.94 -0.85
CA MET A 38 -7.36 -3.76 -2.28
C MET A 38 -5.85 -3.78 -2.54
N ASN A 39 -5.05 -3.05 -1.77
CA ASN A 39 -3.60 -3.03 -1.94
C ASN A 39 -2.99 -4.42 -1.77
N LYS A 40 -3.40 -5.17 -0.75
CA LYS A 40 -2.95 -6.56 -0.54
C LYS A 40 -3.37 -7.48 -1.70
N PHE A 41 -4.59 -7.31 -2.22
CA PHE A 41 -5.07 -8.04 -3.38
C PHE A 41 -4.22 -7.73 -4.63
N PHE A 42 -3.94 -6.44 -4.90
CA PHE A 42 -3.09 -6.04 -6.03
C PHE A 42 -1.63 -6.52 -5.86
N ILE A 43 -1.06 -6.43 -4.66
CA ILE A 43 0.27 -6.96 -4.37
C ILE A 43 0.32 -8.48 -4.56
N GLY A 44 -0.75 -9.20 -4.19
CA GLY A 44 -0.85 -10.65 -4.37
C GLY A 44 -1.07 -11.11 -5.81
N LEU A 45 -1.52 -10.23 -6.70
CA LEU A 45 -1.71 -10.52 -8.13
C LEU A 45 -0.39 -10.55 -8.92
N PHE A 46 0.66 -9.89 -8.42
CA PHE A 46 1.95 -9.84 -9.08
C PHE A 46 3.01 -10.55 -8.24
N PRO A 47 3.92 -11.32 -8.87
CA PRO A 47 5.02 -11.92 -8.14
C PRO A 47 5.89 -10.82 -7.53
N SER A 48 6.14 -10.89 -6.23
CA SER A 48 7.05 -9.98 -5.55
C SER A 48 8.43 -10.04 -6.21
N TRP A 49 8.94 -8.90 -6.69
CA TRP A 49 10.29 -8.83 -7.21
C TRP A 49 11.29 -9.11 -6.08
N ARG A 50 11.98 -10.24 -6.16
CA ARG A 50 13.07 -10.57 -5.26
C ARG A 50 14.38 -10.34 -6.02
N PRO A 51 15.24 -9.40 -5.59
CA PRO A 51 16.52 -9.20 -6.25
C PRO A 51 17.35 -10.48 -6.14
N LYS A 52 18.05 -10.85 -7.22
CA LYS A 52 18.93 -12.03 -7.24
C LYS A 52 20.16 -11.86 -6.33
N THR A 53 20.52 -10.63 -6.05
CA THR A 53 21.68 -10.24 -5.25
C THR A 53 21.22 -9.65 -3.93
N ASP A 54 21.96 -9.91 -2.86
CA ASP A 54 21.75 -9.23 -1.57
C ASP A 54 22.12 -7.74 -1.70
N PRO A 55 21.13 -6.81 -1.63
CA PRO A 55 21.38 -5.39 -1.80
C PRO A 55 22.14 -4.77 -0.61
N TYR A 56 22.12 -5.42 0.56
CA TYR A 56 22.74 -4.89 1.78
C TYR A 56 24.16 -5.41 1.99
N ALA A 57 24.60 -6.41 1.24
CA ALA A 57 25.95 -6.98 1.32
C ALA A 57 27.07 -5.93 1.27
N ARG A 58 26.90 -4.85 0.48
CA ARG A 58 27.88 -3.75 0.40
C ARG A 58 27.96 -2.98 1.72
N THR A 59 26.81 -2.68 2.31
CA THR A 59 26.69 -1.92 3.56
C THR A 59 27.21 -2.74 4.74
N GLU A 60 26.84 -4.02 4.81
CA GLU A 60 27.33 -4.94 5.84
C GLU A 60 28.85 -5.09 5.81
N LYS A 61 29.45 -5.15 4.60
CA LYS A 61 30.90 -5.17 4.44
C LYS A 61 31.56 -3.90 4.97
N GLN A 62 31.01 -2.73 4.66
CA GLN A 62 31.55 -1.45 5.15
C GLN A 62 31.41 -1.27 6.66
N LEU A 63 30.30 -1.74 7.24
CA LEU A 63 30.10 -1.76 8.69
C LEU A 63 31.16 -2.62 9.38
N ARG A 64 31.39 -3.85 8.91
CA ARG A 64 32.45 -4.72 9.42
C ARG A 64 33.83 -4.07 9.34
N GLU A 65 34.20 -3.52 8.19
CA GLU A 65 35.49 -2.85 8.02
C GLU A 65 35.67 -1.63 8.93
N THR A 66 34.57 -0.97 9.32
CA THR A 66 34.59 0.19 10.23
C THR A 66 34.67 -0.26 11.70
N GLU A 67 33.96 -1.34 12.06
CA GLU A 67 34.00 -1.94 13.39
C GLU A 67 35.35 -2.60 13.71
N GLU A 68 35.97 -3.27 12.73
CA GLU A 68 37.30 -3.91 12.89
C GLU A 68 38.45 -2.89 12.98
N LYS A 69 38.25 -1.66 12.48
CA LYS A 69 39.25 -0.58 12.55
C LYS A 69 39.15 0.27 13.82
N LYS A 70 38.17 0.03 14.68
CA LYS A 70 37.92 0.78 15.90
C LYS A 70 38.50 0.05 17.11
#